data_AF-A0A9E3B108-F1
#
_entry.id   AF-A0A9E3B108-F1
#
_cell.length_a   1.000
_cell.length_b   1.000
_cell.length_c   1.000
_cell.angle_alpha   90.00
_cell.angle_beta   90.00
_cell.angle_gamma   90.00
#
_symmetry.space_group_name_H-M   'P 1'
#
loop_
_entity.id
_entity.type
_entity.pdbx_description
1 polymer ?
#
loop_
_entity_poly.entity_id
_entity_poly.type
_entity_poly.pdbx_seq_one_letter_code
_entity_poly.pdbx_strand_id
1 'polypeptide(L)'
;TADEMAARLRWRLQRLQAMRDASVRLMGRDRLGRDVFSRGMPEAVNVVKLRTHTDTLYDLLTAYATERTRKLGGKAYKPKHMPILLIEEARERLERMLGRISDWSALARLIPPDWSSGYRRRSALASTLLACLELARDGRVEIRQLRPFDEIYVKDRLPAKEAIA
;
A
#
# COMPACT_ATOMS: atom_id res chain seq x y z
N THR A 1 19.50 83.99 -4.26
CA THR A 1 19.88 85.26 -4.93
C THR A 1 19.15 85.41 -6.27
N ALA A 2 19.18 86.58 -6.91
CA ALA A 2 18.54 86.80 -8.22
C ALA A 2 19.00 85.79 -9.29
N ASP A 3 20.28 85.40 -9.25
CA ASP A 3 20.86 84.40 -10.15
C ASP A 3 20.24 83.00 -10.00
N GLU A 4 19.94 82.57 -8.78
CA GLU A 4 19.29 81.27 -8.53
C GLU A 4 17.85 81.25 -9.04
N MET A 5 17.13 82.36 -8.95
CA MET A 5 15.76 82.48 -9.50
C MET A 5 15.79 82.44 -11.03
N ALA A 6 16.74 83.13 -11.65
CA ALA A 6 16.94 83.10 -13.10
C ALA A 6 17.36 81.70 -13.60
N ALA A 7 18.21 80.98 -12.87
CA ALA A 7 18.60 79.62 -13.21
C ALA A 7 17.42 78.62 -13.14
N ARG A 8 16.60 78.70 -12.09
CA ARG A 8 15.38 77.87 -11.95
C ARG A 8 14.36 78.14 -13.05
N LEU A 9 14.16 79.40 -13.42
CA LEU A 9 13.25 79.76 -14.52
C LEU A 9 13.76 79.22 -15.86
N ARG A 10 15.06 79.39 -16.17
CA ARG A 10 15.68 78.84 -17.38
C ARG A 10 15.48 77.33 -17.49
N TRP A 11 15.71 76.58 -16.41
CA TRP A 11 15.51 75.13 -16.40
C TRP A 11 14.04 74.74 -16.65
N ARG A 12 13.08 75.47 -16.05
CA ARG A 12 11.65 75.22 -16.28
C ARG A 12 11.24 75.47 -17.73
N LEU A 13 11.76 76.53 -18.35
CA LEU A 13 11.47 76.83 -19.76
C LEU A 13 12.10 75.80 -20.71
N GLN A 14 13.34 75.37 -20.46
CA GLN A 14 13.97 74.30 -21.24
C GLN A 14 13.19 72.98 -21.14
N ARG A 15 12.72 72.63 -19.94
CA ARG A 15 11.91 71.43 -19.73
C ARG A 15 10.55 71.54 -20.44
N LEU A 16 9.90 72.70 -20.38
CA LEU A 16 8.63 72.94 -21.08
C LEU A 16 8.83 72.84 -22.60
N GLN A 17 9.91 73.40 -23.12
CA GLN A 17 10.23 73.30 -24.55
C GLN A 17 10.46 71.85 -24.97
N ALA A 18 11.25 71.09 -24.21
CA ALA A 18 11.48 69.66 -24.48
C ALA A 18 10.17 68.85 -24.47
N MET A 19 9.24 69.15 -23.56
CA MET A 19 7.91 68.53 -23.52
C MET A 19 7.07 68.89 -24.75
N ARG A 20 7.10 70.15 -25.18
CA ARG A 20 6.38 70.60 -26.39
C ARG A 20 6.92 69.93 -27.63
N ASP A 21 8.23 69.90 -27.80
CA ASP A 21 8.88 69.27 -28.96
C ASP A 21 8.59 67.76 -29.00
N ALA A 22 8.60 67.08 -27.85
CA ALA A 22 8.23 65.66 -27.76
C ALA A 22 6.75 65.43 -28.09
N SER A 23 5.86 66.32 -27.64
CA SER A 23 4.42 66.25 -27.93
C SER A 23 4.14 66.40 -29.42
N VAL A 24 4.75 67.40 -30.08
CA VAL A 24 4.62 67.60 -31.53
C VAL A 24 5.12 66.37 -32.28
N ARG A 25 6.27 65.80 -31.90
CA ARG A 25 6.78 64.57 -32.52
C ARG A 25 5.85 63.38 -32.31
N LEU A 26 5.23 63.24 -31.13
CA LEU A 26 4.32 62.15 -30.83
C LEU A 26 3.01 62.28 -31.61
N MET A 27 2.44 63.48 -31.67
CA MET A 27 1.19 63.76 -32.39
C MET A 27 1.36 63.64 -33.91
N GLY A 28 2.57 63.86 -34.42
CA GLY A 28 2.92 63.67 -35.83
C GLY A 28 3.27 62.23 -36.21
N ARG A 29 3.20 61.25 -35.30
CA ARG A 29 3.40 59.84 -35.66
C ARG A 29 2.15 59.24 -36.28
N ASP A 30 2.38 58.35 -37.23
CA ASP A 30 1.33 57.54 -37.86
C ASP A 30 0.56 56.74 -36.82
N ARG A 31 -0.79 56.83 -36.89
CA ARG A 31 -1.69 56.15 -35.95
C ARG A 31 -2.15 54.81 -36.51
N LEU A 32 -2.06 53.77 -35.68
CA LEU A 32 -2.60 52.45 -36.01
C LEU A 32 -4.13 52.52 -36.17
N GLY A 33 -4.65 51.95 -37.26
CA GLY A 33 -6.05 51.99 -37.66
C GLY A 33 -6.46 53.25 -38.43
N ARG A 34 -5.55 54.21 -38.64
CA ARG A 34 -5.79 55.41 -39.45
C ARG A 34 -4.76 55.54 -40.58
N ASP A 35 -3.50 55.68 -40.21
CA ASP A 35 -2.39 55.94 -41.14
C ASP A 35 -1.61 54.65 -41.42
N VAL A 36 -1.49 53.77 -40.42
CA VAL A 36 -0.95 52.41 -40.56
C VAL A 36 -1.98 51.39 -40.10
N PHE A 37 -2.07 50.24 -40.77
CA PHE A 37 -3.00 49.17 -40.38
C PHE A 37 -2.23 47.97 -39.83
N SER A 38 -2.84 47.24 -38.91
CA SER A 38 -2.25 45.99 -38.41
C SER A 38 -2.15 44.96 -39.53
N ARG A 39 -1.10 44.14 -39.49
CA ARG A 39 -0.97 43.01 -40.43
C ARG A 39 -2.01 41.95 -40.09
N GLY A 40 -2.80 41.52 -41.07
CA GLY A 40 -3.88 40.54 -40.87
C GLY A 40 -3.39 39.15 -40.46
N MET A 41 -2.19 38.74 -40.89
CA MET A 41 -1.57 37.48 -40.49
C MET A 41 -0.13 37.73 -40.03
N PRO A 42 0.09 38.01 -38.73
CA PRO A 42 1.44 38.18 -38.20
C PRO A 42 2.22 36.85 -38.25
N GLU A 43 3.52 36.92 -38.48
CA GLU A 43 4.40 35.75 -38.43
C GLU A 43 4.44 35.18 -37.01
N ALA A 44 4.35 33.85 -36.88
CA ALA A 44 4.38 33.20 -35.59
C ALA A 44 5.77 33.32 -34.97
N VAL A 45 5.84 33.87 -33.75
CA VAL A 45 7.08 33.91 -32.97
C VAL A 45 7.40 32.48 -32.50
N ASN A 46 8.29 31.80 -33.22
CA ASN A 46 8.77 30.48 -32.85
C ASN A 46 9.78 30.58 -31.71
N VAL A 47 9.30 30.46 -30.47
CA VAL A 47 10.18 30.36 -29.29
C VAL A 47 10.75 28.95 -29.21
N VAL A 48 11.94 28.74 -29.78
CA VAL A 48 12.69 27.49 -29.63
C VAL A 48 13.27 27.43 -28.21
N LYS A 49 12.63 26.64 -27.34
CA LYS A 49 13.13 26.39 -25.99
C LYS A 49 14.24 25.34 -26.04
N LEU A 50 15.50 25.79 -26.03
CA LEU A 50 16.65 24.91 -25.82
C LEU A 50 16.73 24.55 -24.34
N ARG A 51 16.65 23.26 -24.03
CA ARG A 51 16.84 22.75 -22.67
C ARG A 51 18.29 22.30 -22.52
N THR A 52 19.03 22.99 -21.67
CA THR A 52 20.38 22.57 -21.28
C THR A 52 20.29 21.89 -19.93
N HIS A 53 20.74 20.63 -19.86
CA HIS A 53 20.87 19.90 -18.61
C HIS A 53 22.26 20.17 -18.02
N THR A 54 22.29 20.57 -16.75
CA THR A 54 23.53 20.85 -16.00
C THR A 54 23.90 19.71 -15.06
N ASP A 55 23.21 18.58 -15.17
CA ASP A 55 23.39 17.42 -14.29
C ASP A 55 24.77 16.81 -14.47
N THR A 56 25.39 16.44 -13.35
CA THR A 56 26.69 15.77 -13.32
C THR A 56 26.52 14.25 -13.32
N LEU A 57 27.61 13.52 -13.56
CA LEU A 57 27.61 12.06 -13.43
C LEU A 57 27.16 11.61 -12.02
N TYR A 58 27.49 12.39 -10.99
CA TYR A 58 27.08 12.11 -9.62
C TYR A 58 25.55 12.13 -9.45
N ASP A 59 24.87 13.09 -10.07
CA ASP A 59 23.41 13.22 -10.02
C ASP A 59 22.73 12.01 -10.69
N LEU A 60 23.27 11.57 -11.83
CA LEU A 60 22.78 10.38 -12.54
C LEU A 60 22.97 9.10 -11.72
N LEU A 61 24.14 8.92 -11.11
CA LEU A 61 24.42 7.74 -10.29
C LEU A 61 23.55 7.71 -9.02
N THR A 62 23.30 8.88 -8.42
CA THR A 62 22.44 9.01 -7.24
C THR A 62 20.99 8.69 -7.58
N ALA A 63 20.48 9.22 -8.70
CA ALA A 63 19.14 8.91 -9.20
C ALA A 63 18.98 7.41 -9.53
N TYR A 64 20.01 6.79 -10.10
CA TYR A 64 19.99 5.36 -10.37
C TYR A 64 20.01 4.52 -9.10
N ALA A 65 20.90 4.85 -8.14
CA ALA A 65 21.03 4.10 -6.89
C ALA A 65 19.74 4.17 -6.06
N THR A 66 19.12 5.35 -5.98
CA THR A 66 17.82 5.52 -5.29
C THR A 66 16.72 4.69 -5.94
N GLU A 67 16.59 4.74 -7.27
CA GLU A 67 15.58 3.94 -7.98
C GLU A 67 15.85 2.43 -7.87
N ARG A 68 17.12 2.02 -7.93
CA ARG A 68 17.53 0.62 -7.77
C ARG A 68 17.23 0.11 -6.35
N THR A 69 17.49 0.93 -5.34
CA THR A 69 17.18 0.59 -3.93
C THR A 69 15.69 0.48 -3.71
N ARG A 70 14.88 1.38 -4.32
CA ARG A 70 13.41 1.30 -4.27
C ARG A 70 12.89 0.02 -4.93
N LYS A 71 13.46 -0.37 -6.08
CA LYS A 71 13.07 -1.61 -6.80
C LYS A 71 13.49 -2.89 -6.06
N LEU A 72 14.68 -2.91 -5.46
CA LEU A 72 15.22 -4.09 -4.75
C LEU A 72 14.72 -4.21 -3.31
N GLY A 73 14.55 -3.10 -2.60
CA GLY A 73 14.12 -3.06 -1.19
C GLY A 73 12.66 -3.48 -0.96
N GLY A 74 11.89 -3.72 -2.02
CA GLY A 74 10.45 -4.02 -1.94
C GLY A 74 10.07 -5.47 -1.64
N LYS A 75 11.02 -6.42 -1.56
CA LYS A 75 10.69 -7.81 -1.20
C LYS A 75 11.49 -8.26 0.01
N ALA A 76 11.10 -7.76 1.18
CA ALA A 76 11.43 -8.45 2.42
C ALA A 76 10.99 -9.93 2.27
N TYR A 77 11.94 -10.85 2.36
CA TYR A 77 11.65 -12.27 2.31
C TYR A 77 10.71 -12.61 3.46
N LYS A 78 9.47 -12.99 3.12
CA LYS A 78 8.49 -13.51 4.08
C LYS A 78 8.44 -15.03 3.89
N PRO A 79 8.94 -15.81 4.85
CA PRO A 79 8.74 -17.25 4.83
C PRO A 79 7.25 -17.56 4.69
N LYS A 80 6.90 -18.50 3.81
CA LYS A 80 5.52 -18.94 3.67
C LYS A 80 5.12 -19.73 4.92
N HIS A 81 4.17 -19.23 5.69
CA HIS A 81 3.61 -19.98 6.81
C HIS A 81 2.87 -21.21 6.27
N MET A 82 3.28 -22.40 6.72
CA MET A 82 2.52 -23.62 6.44
C MET A 82 1.28 -23.65 7.33
N PRO A 83 0.11 -24.03 6.79
CA PRO A 83 -1.10 -24.12 7.58
C PRO A 83 -1.06 -25.42 8.39
N ILE A 84 -0.50 -25.34 9.59
CA ILE A 84 -0.36 -26.44 10.56
C ILE A 84 -1.28 -26.19 11.74
N LEU A 85 -2.13 -27.16 12.06
CA LEU A 85 -2.95 -27.12 13.28
C LEU A 85 -2.07 -27.60 14.44
N LEU A 86 -1.90 -26.78 15.47
CA LEU A 86 -1.13 -27.18 16.65
C LEU A 86 -1.85 -28.31 17.39
N ILE A 87 -1.08 -29.22 17.99
CA ILE A 87 -1.63 -30.35 18.74
C ILE A 87 -2.42 -29.83 19.95
N GLU A 88 -1.88 -28.83 20.65
CA GLU A 88 -2.55 -28.15 21.76
C GLU A 88 -3.91 -27.56 21.35
N GLU A 89 -3.99 -26.90 20.19
CA GLU A 89 -5.25 -26.35 19.68
C GLU A 89 -6.28 -27.46 19.39
N ALA A 90 -5.81 -28.60 18.87
CA ALA A 90 -6.66 -29.77 18.64
C ALA A 90 -7.13 -30.39 19.97
N ARG A 91 -6.25 -30.46 20.97
CA ARG A 91 -6.54 -30.96 22.33
C ARG A 91 -7.56 -30.07 23.03
N GLU A 92 -7.33 -28.76 23.12
CA GLU A 92 -8.27 -27.81 23.73
C GLU A 92 -9.66 -27.88 23.08
N ARG A 93 -9.70 -28.04 21.75
CA ARG A 93 -10.97 -28.18 21.04
C ARG A 93 -11.69 -29.46 21.43
N LEU A 94 -10.99 -30.60 21.45
CA LEU A 94 -11.58 -31.87 21.87
C LEU A 94 -12.06 -31.79 23.32
N GLU A 95 -11.28 -31.17 24.21
CA GLU A 95 -11.67 -30.98 25.61
C GLU A 95 -12.95 -30.16 25.78
N ARG A 96 -13.14 -29.13 24.94
CA ARG A 96 -14.41 -28.36 24.88
C ARG A 96 -15.60 -29.15 24.34
N MET A 97 -15.34 -30.25 23.62
CA MET A 97 -16.36 -31.15 23.09
C MET A 97 -16.66 -32.33 24.02
N LEU A 98 -15.79 -32.63 24.98
CA LEU A 98 -16.02 -33.68 25.96
C LEU A 98 -17.32 -33.45 26.74
N GLY A 99 -18.05 -34.54 26.97
CA GLY A 99 -19.39 -34.56 27.55
C GLY A 99 -20.50 -34.36 26.51
N ARG A 100 -20.17 -34.05 25.25
CA ARG A 100 -21.14 -33.91 24.14
C ARG A 100 -20.99 -34.99 23.07
N ILE A 101 -19.94 -35.81 23.13
CA ILE A 101 -19.69 -36.90 22.18
C ILE A 101 -20.30 -38.19 22.75
N SER A 102 -21.63 -38.20 22.90
CA SER A 102 -22.38 -39.31 23.49
C SER A 102 -22.35 -40.57 22.61
N ASP A 103 -22.32 -40.41 21.29
CA ASP A 103 -22.30 -41.48 20.32
C ASP A 103 -20.96 -41.60 19.58
N TRP A 104 -20.68 -42.80 19.07
CA TRP A 104 -19.53 -43.08 18.23
C TRP A 104 -19.49 -42.13 17.03
N SER A 105 -18.57 -41.16 17.09
CA SER A 105 -18.43 -40.11 16.10
C SER A 105 -17.16 -40.33 15.29
N ALA A 106 -17.26 -40.17 13.97
CA ALA A 106 -16.09 -40.23 13.11
C ALA A 106 -15.10 -39.12 13.46
N LEU A 107 -13.81 -39.45 13.60
CA LEU A 107 -12.73 -38.53 13.92
C LEU A 107 -12.70 -37.32 12.98
N ALA A 108 -12.96 -37.55 11.68
CA ALA A 108 -12.99 -36.51 10.67
C ALA A 108 -14.05 -35.41 10.93
N ARG A 109 -15.11 -35.71 11.70
CA ARG A 109 -16.15 -34.74 12.08
C ARG A 109 -15.74 -33.85 13.27
N LEU A 110 -14.71 -34.24 14.03
CA LEU A 110 -14.23 -33.51 15.20
C LEU A 110 -13.27 -32.36 14.84
N ILE A 111 -12.78 -32.36 13.60
CA ILE A 111 -11.86 -31.38 13.05
C ILE A 111 -12.52 -29.99 12.96
N PRO A 112 -11.77 -28.89 13.14
CA PRO A 112 -12.30 -27.55 12.89
C PRO A 112 -12.86 -27.38 11.47
N PRO A 113 -14.01 -26.72 11.28
CA PRO A 113 -14.64 -26.54 9.97
C PRO A 113 -13.73 -25.79 8.97
N ASP A 114 -12.94 -24.83 9.46
CA ASP A 114 -12.00 -24.03 8.66
C ASP A 114 -10.80 -24.83 8.12
N TRP A 115 -10.64 -26.07 8.60
CA TRP A 115 -9.55 -26.97 8.25
C TRP A 115 -10.02 -28.15 7.38
N SER A 116 -11.23 -28.08 6.80
CA SER A 116 -11.85 -29.17 6.07
C SER A 116 -11.28 -29.46 4.66
N SER A 117 -10.33 -28.67 4.14
CA SER A 117 -9.84 -28.81 2.76
C SER A 117 -8.30 -28.87 2.60
N GLY A 118 -7.84 -29.56 1.55
CA GLY A 118 -6.44 -29.55 1.09
C GLY A 118 -5.39 -29.95 2.15
N TYR A 119 -4.29 -29.19 2.21
CA TYR A 119 -3.20 -29.41 3.18
C TYR A 119 -3.66 -29.20 4.63
N ARG A 120 -4.60 -28.29 4.87
CA ARG A 120 -5.18 -28.03 6.21
C ARG A 120 -5.86 -29.28 6.76
N ARG A 121 -6.65 -29.96 5.94
CA ARG A 121 -7.35 -31.19 6.36
C ARG A 121 -6.39 -32.28 6.84
N ARG A 122 -5.26 -32.44 6.15
CA ARG A 122 -4.24 -33.44 6.52
C ARG A 122 -3.57 -33.10 7.85
N SER A 123 -3.18 -31.83 8.03
CA SER A 123 -2.59 -31.40 9.31
C SER A 123 -3.59 -31.55 10.45
N ALA A 124 -4.84 -31.15 10.23
CA ALA A 124 -5.84 -31.19 11.28
C ALA A 124 -6.24 -32.63 11.64
N LEU A 125 -6.38 -33.53 10.66
CA LEU A 125 -6.57 -34.97 10.92
C LEU A 125 -5.44 -35.53 11.79
N ALA A 126 -4.18 -35.22 11.47
CA ALA A 126 -3.03 -35.72 12.22
C ALA A 126 -3.00 -35.19 13.67
N SER A 127 -3.19 -33.89 13.85
CA SER A 127 -3.18 -33.26 15.17
C SER A 127 -4.37 -33.71 16.02
N THR A 128 -5.57 -33.81 15.43
CA THR A 128 -6.77 -34.33 16.14
C THR A 128 -6.62 -35.80 16.48
N LEU A 129 -6.03 -36.63 15.60
CA LEU A 129 -5.74 -38.04 15.92
C LEU A 129 -4.80 -38.15 17.12
N LEU A 130 -3.70 -37.40 17.12
CA LEU A 130 -2.74 -37.43 18.21
C LEU A 130 -3.37 -36.96 19.53
N ALA A 131 -4.12 -35.87 19.50
CA ALA A 131 -4.85 -35.38 20.66
C ALA A 131 -5.90 -36.40 21.17
N CYS A 132 -6.58 -37.12 20.28
CA CYS A 132 -7.47 -38.22 20.68
C CYS A 132 -6.70 -39.35 21.37
N LEU A 133 -5.53 -39.73 20.87
CA LEU A 133 -4.69 -40.78 21.50
C LEU A 133 -4.18 -40.35 22.88
N GLU A 134 -3.86 -39.07 23.06
CA GLU A 134 -3.54 -38.52 24.38
C GLU A 134 -4.74 -38.58 25.33
N LEU A 135 -5.92 -38.14 24.88
CA LEU A 135 -7.14 -38.20 25.71
C LEU A 135 -7.58 -39.64 26.03
N ALA A 136 -7.34 -40.58 25.11
CA ALA A 136 -7.58 -42.00 25.36
C ALA A 136 -6.59 -42.57 26.39
N ARG A 137 -5.32 -42.14 26.34
CA ARG A 137 -4.31 -42.47 27.36
C ARG A 137 -4.71 -41.92 28.74
N ASP A 138 -5.25 -40.70 28.78
CA ASP A 138 -5.78 -40.06 30.00
C ASP A 138 -7.12 -40.66 30.47
N GLY A 139 -7.66 -41.65 29.73
CA GLY A 139 -8.90 -42.33 30.09
C GLY A 139 -10.16 -41.47 29.91
N ARG A 140 -10.11 -40.39 29.12
CA ARG A 140 -11.25 -39.49 28.91
C ARG A 140 -12.11 -39.89 27.71
N VAL A 141 -11.54 -40.65 26.78
CA VAL A 141 -12.12 -40.97 25.47
C VAL A 141 -11.88 -42.44 25.13
N GLU A 142 -12.82 -43.06 24.44
CA GLU A 142 -12.70 -44.37 23.81
C GLU A 142 -12.52 -44.23 22.30
N ILE A 143 -11.64 -45.05 21.71
CA ILE A 143 -11.34 -45.06 20.27
C ILE A 143 -11.64 -46.45 19.72
N ARG A 144 -12.28 -46.51 18.55
CA ARG A 144 -12.59 -47.76 17.84
C ARG A 144 -12.22 -47.67 16.37
N GLN A 145 -11.53 -48.70 15.88
CA GLN A 145 -11.24 -48.92 14.46
C GLN A 145 -11.50 -50.39 14.12
N LEU A 146 -12.27 -50.63 13.05
CA LEU A 146 -12.74 -51.99 12.69
C LEU A 146 -11.69 -52.79 11.91
N ARG A 147 -10.98 -52.14 10.97
CA ARG A 147 -9.92 -52.75 10.16
C ARG A 147 -8.77 -51.76 9.97
N PRO A 148 -7.56 -52.22 9.61
CA PRO A 148 -6.46 -51.32 9.29
C PRO A 148 -6.88 -50.29 8.23
N PHE A 149 -6.63 -49.01 8.51
CA PHE A 149 -6.96 -47.87 7.64
C PHE A 149 -8.45 -47.59 7.43
N ASP A 150 -9.35 -48.28 8.13
CA ASP A 150 -10.76 -47.87 8.19
C ASP A 150 -10.93 -46.59 9.02
N GLU A 151 -12.10 -45.98 8.90
CA GLU A 151 -12.50 -44.80 9.65
C GLU A 151 -12.39 -45.02 11.17
N ILE A 152 -11.84 -44.02 11.86
CA ILE A 152 -11.63 -44.03 13.30
C ILE A 152 -12.83 -43.37 13.97
N TYR A 153 -13.42 -44.09 14.92
CA TYR A 153 -14.53 -43.61 15.73
C TYR A 153 -14.06 -43.26 17.13
N VAL A 154 -14.65 -42.20 17.68
CA VAL A 154 -14.31 -41.61 18.97
C VAL A 154 -15.59 -41.44 19.77
N LYS A 155 -15.54 -41.74 21.06
CA LYS A 155 -16.66 -41.60 22.00
C LYS A 155 -16.16 -41.11 23.35
N ASP A 156 -16.93 -40.30 24.05
CA ASP A 156 -16.62 -39.93 25.44
C ASP A 156 -16.68 -41.16 26.35
N ARG A 157 -15.69 -41.29 27.23
CA ARG A 157 -15.74 -42.31 28.28
C ARG A 157 -16.62 -41.80 29.41
N LEU A 158 -17.77 -42.42 29.60
CA LEU A 158 -18.59 -42.17 30.79
C LEU A 158 -17.81 -42.67 32.02
N PRO A 159 -17.76 -41.90 33.13
CA PRO A 159 -17.21 -42.41 34.37
C PRO A 159 -17.99 -43.67 34.74
N ALA A 160 -17.26 -44.74 35.07
CA ALA A 160 -17.89 -45.95 35.56
C ALA A 160 -18.78 -45.56 36.75
N LYS A 161 -20.09 -45.79 36.63
CA LYS A 161 -20.96 -45.79 37.81
C LYS A 161 -20.34 -46.79 38.77
N GLU A 162 -19.81 -46.32 39.90
CA GLU A 162 -19.49 -47.19 41.02
C GLU A 162 -20.74 -48.02 41.29
N ALA A 163 -20.64 -49.33 41.06
CA ALA A 163 -21.65 -50.28 41.46
C ALA A 163 -21.65 -50.26 42.98
N ILE A 164 -22.55 -49.46 43.57
CA ILE A 164 -22.87 -49.51 44.98
C ILE A 164 -23.56 -50.87 45.18
N ALA A 165 -22.80 -51.82 45.72
CA ALA A 165 -23.26 -53.09 46.25
C ALA A 165 -23.64 -52.92 47.72
#